data_AF-A0A522U278-F1
#
_entry.id   AF-A0A522U278-F1
#
_cell.length_a   1.000
_cell.length_b   1.000
_cell.length_c   1.000
_cell.angle_alpha   90.00
_cell.angle_beta   90.00
_cell.angle_gamma   90.00
#
_symmetry.space_group_name_H-M   'P 1'
#
loop_
_entity.id
_entity.type
_entity.pdbx_description
1 polymer ?
#
loop_
_entity_poly.entity_id
_entity_poly.type
_entity_poly.pdbx_seq_one_letter_code
_entity_poly.pdbx_strand_id
1 'polypeptide(L)'
;MAKTIDLELTRAEVEVLELEARLRVVPMNDTQLSDALKMALAAKKERLAKLRTLHAATTGRGRGAEGKDGGDKKPNPLHAGRRPPLKRSVPQRPQAKSSQ
;
A
#
# COMPACT_ATOMS: atom_id res chain seq x y z
N MET A 1 15.28 10.48 7.79
CA MET A 1 14.41 10.21 8.96
C MET A 1 12.95 9.99 8.56
N ALA A 2 12.31 10.86 7.76
CA ALA A 2 10.93 10.59 7.31
C ALA A 2 10.82 9.29 6.48
N LYS A 3 11.65 9.14 5.42
CA LYS A 3 11.66 7.94 4.55
C LYS A 3 11.89 6.61 5.30
N THR A 4 12.67 6.64 6.38
CA THR A 4 12.93 5.45 7.22
C THR A 4 11.69 5.08 8.04
N ILE A 5 10.93 6.07 8.53
CA ILE A 5 9.66 5.84 9.24
C ILE A 5 8.61 5.25 8.28
N ASP A 6 8.55 5.71 7.03
CA ASP A 6 7.59 5.21 6.03
C ASP A 6 7.82 3.73 5.70
N LEU A 7 9.08 3.31 5.57
CA LEU A 7 9.45 1.92 5.31
C LEU A 7 9.14 1.03 6.51
N GLU A 8 9.45 1.49 7.73
CA GLU A 8 9.11 0.76 8.96
C GLU A 8 7.61 0.65 9.18
N LEU A 9 6.86 1.71 8.87
CA LEU A 9 5.41 1.72 8.92
C LEU A 9 4.81 0.68 7.97
N THR A 10 5.25 0.70 6.70
CA THR A 10 4.81 -0.26 5.68
C THR A 10 5.13 -1.70 6.09
N ARG A 11 6.34 -1.94 6.61
CA ARG A 11 6.76 -3.26 7.10
C ARG A 11 5.89 -3.74 8.26
N ALA A 12 5.60 -2.86 9.22
CA ALA A 12 4.76 -3.19 10.36
C ALA A 12 3.30 -3.50 9.95
N GLU A 13 2.77 -2.83 8.92
CA GLU A 13 1.44 -3.12 8.37
C GLU A 13 1.37 -4.50 7.73
N VAL A 14 2.38 -4.87 6.93
CA VAL A 14 2.48 -6.21 6.32
C VAL A 14 2.57 -7.28 7.40
N GLU A 15 3.42 -7.11 8.43
CA GLU A 15 3.56 -8.07 9.53
C GLU A 15 2.23 -8.30 10.28
N VAL A 16 1.39 -7.27 10.45
CA VAL A 16 0.05 -7.42 11.05
C VAL A 16 -0.90 -8.19 10.14
N LEU A 17 -0.91 -7.90 8.84
CA LEU A 17 -1.74 -8.60 7.86
C LEU A 17 -1.40 -10.09 7.77
N GLU A 18 -0.12 -10.42 7.80
CA GLU A 18 0.35 -11.81 7.80
C GLU A 18 -0.11 -12.57 9.03
N LEU A 19 -0.03 -11.95 10.22
CA LEU A 19 -0.52 -12.57 11.47
C LEU A 19 -2.03 -12.75 11.45
N GLU A 20 -2.79 -11.79 10.92
CA GLU A 20 -4.25 -11.89 10.75
C GLU A 20 -4.63 -13.01 9.78
N ALA A 21 -3.92 -13.11 8.66
CA ALA A 21 -4.12 -14.19 7.70
C ALA A 21 -3.81 -15.55 8.31
N ARG A 22 -2.72 -15.66 9.08
CA ARG A 22 -2.32 -16.89 9.76
C ARG A 22 -3.38 -17.30 10.77
N LEU A 23 -3.92 -16.36 11.55
CA LEU A 23 -4.99 -16.62 12.52
C LEU A 23 -6.26 -17.20 11.88
N ARG A 24 -6.59 -16.83 10.63
CA ARG A 24 -7.75 -17.37 9.90
C ARG A 24 -7.60 -18.83 9.50
N VAL A 25 -6.37 -19.32 9.36
CA VAL A 25 -6.07 -20.70 8.94
C VAL A 25 -5.51 -21.55 10.08
N VAL A 26 -5.51 -21.05 11.32
CA VAL A 26 -5.08 -21.84 12.48
C VAL A 26 -6.01 -23.03 12.67
N PRO A 27 -5.47 -24.25 12.84
CA PRO A 27 -6.27 -25.41 13.19
C PRO A 27 -7.01 -25.19 14.51
N MET A 28 -8.30 -25.51 14.57
CA MET A 28 -9.13 -25.24 15.76
C MET A 28 -8.66 -25.93 17.04
N ASN A 29 -7.89 -27.01 16.89
CA ASN A 29 -7.37 -27.79 18.03
C ASN A 29 -6.14 -27.15 18.68
N ASP A 30 -5.46 -26.23 17.99
CA ASP A 30 -4.23 -25.61 18.49
C ASP A 30 -4.53 -24.24 19.11
N THR A 31 -5.10 -24.30 20.32
CA THR A 31 -5.47 -23.10 21.09
C THR A 31 -4.23 -22.29 21.50
N GLN A 32 -3.13 -22.97 21.84
CA GLN A 32 -1.86 -22.34 22.22
C GLN A 32 -1.28 -21.51 21.07
N LEU A 33 -1.26 -22.05 19.84
CA LEU A 33 -0.85 -21.30 18.66
C LEU A 33 -1.80 -20.13 18.39
N SER A 34 -3.11 -20.34 18.55
CA SER A 34 -4.10 -19.26 18.35
C SER A 34 -3.88 -18.10 19.33
N ASP A 35 -3.57 -18.40 20.59
CA ASP A 35 -3.39 -17.41 21.64
C ASP A 35 -2.03 -16.71 21.51
N ALA A 36 -0.97 -17.45 21.19
CA ALA A 36 0.32 -16.87 20.85
C ALA A 36 0.22 -15.90 19.67
N LEU A 37 -0.52 -16.26 18.61
CA LEU A 37 -0.75 -15.40 17.45
C LEU A 37 -1.58 -14.16 17.79
N LYS A 38 -2.63 -14.29 18.62
CA LYS A 38 -3.41 -13.13 19.11
C LYS A 38 -2.54 -12.18 19.95
N MET A 39 -1.71 -12.71 20.85
CA MET A 39 -0.79 -11.91 21.66
C MET A 39 0.23 -11.17 20.79
N ALA A 40 0.84 -11.88 19.83
CA ALA A 40 1.78 -11.28 18.88
C ALA A 40 1.10 -10.19 18.04
N LEU A 41 -0.12 -10.44 17.56
CA LEU A 41 -0.91 -9.48 16.79
C LEU A 41 -1.22 -8.23 17.62
N ALA A 42 -1.60 -8.37 18.89
CA ALA A 42 -1.85 -7.24 19.78
C ALA A 42 -0.60 -6.36 19.95
N ALA A 43 0.55 -6.98 20.25
CA ALA A 43 1.82 -6.27 20.40
C ALA A 43 2.25 -5.55 19.11
N LYS A 44 2.05 -6.18 17.94
CA LYS A 44 2.35 -5.57 16.63
C LYS A 44 1.42 -4.40 16.30
N LYS A 45 0.12 -4.51 16.62
CA LYS A 45 -0.83 -3.39 16.48
C LYS A 45 -0.48 -2.19 17.36
N GLU A 46 -0.03 -2.44 18.58
CA GLU A 46 0.46 -1.36 19.46
C GLU A 46 1.68 -0.66 18.86
N ARG A 47 2.67 -1.41 18.37
CA ARG A 47 3.83 -0.85 17.68
C ARG A 47 3.43 -0.05 16.44
N LEU A 48 2.51 -0.58 15.64
CA LEU A 48 2.00 0.09 14.44
C LEU A 48 1.32 1.42 14.78
N ALA A 49 0.52 1.46 15.85
CA ALA A 49 -0.08 2.70 16.33
C ALA A 49 0.97 3.76 16.69
N LYS A 50 2.05 3.36 17.39
CA LYS A 50 3.18 4.26 17.70
C LYS A 50 3.90 4.76 16.44
N LEU A 51 4.09 3.89 15.44
CA LEU A 51 4.70 4.31 14.17
C LEU A 51 3.80 5.29 13.40
N ARG A 52 2.47 5.08 13.42
CA ARG A 52 1.51 6.00 12.80
C ARG A 52 1.51 7.38 13.45
N THR A 53 1.59 7.45 14.78
CA THR A 53 1.66 8.74 15.48
C THR A 53 2.97 9.46 15.20
N LEU A 54 4.11 8.74 15.18
CA LEU A 54 5.41 9.29 14.80
C LEU A 54 5.44 9.78 13.35
N HIS A 55 4.86 9.01 12.42
CA HIS A 55 4.74 9.40 11.03
C HIS A 55 3.88 10.68 10.88
N ALA A 56 2.72 10.73 11.53
CA ALA A 56 1.87 11.93 11.55
C ALA A 56 2.59 13.15 12.14
N ALA A 57 3.34 12.98 13.24
CA ALA A 57 4.12 14.05 13.86
C ALA A 57 5.31 14.51 13.00
N THR A 58 5.83 13.66 12.11
CA THR A 58 6.92 13.98 11.19
C THR A 58 6.40 14.70 9.95
N THR A 59 5.26 14.27 9.42
CA THR A 59 4.60 14.85 8.24
C THR A 59 3.86 16.16 8.58
N GLY A 60 3.38 16.32 9.82
CA GLY A 60 2.70 17.51 10.32
C GLY A 60 3.61 18.71 10.61
N ARG A 61 4.92 18.52 10.81
CA ARG A 61 5.88 19.64 10.98
C ARG A 61 6.30 20.31 9.67
N GLY A 62 5.89 19.74 8.51
CA GLY A 62 6.23 20.25 7.18
C GLY A 62 5.06 20.83 6.39
N ARG A 63 3.82 20.79 6.90
CA ARG A 63 2.70 21.57 6.36
C ARG A 63 2.39 22.67 7.36
N GLY A 64 2.82 23.88 7.00
CA GLY A 64 2.58 25.08 7.77
C GLY A 64 1.11 25.26 8.12
N ALA A 65 0.90 26.03 9.18
CA ALA A 65 -0.34 26.74 9.40
C ALA A 65 -0.69 27.55 8.14
N GLU A 66 -1.57 27.02 7.29
CA GLU A 66 -2.26 27.79 6.25
C GLU A 66 -3.50 27.04 5.75
N GLY A 67 -4.67 27.71 5.84
CA GLY A 67 -5.96 27.26 5.29
C GLY A 67 -6.87 26.60 6.32
N LYS A 68 -7.49 27.34 7.24
CA LYS A 68 -8.76 28.06 7.05
C LYS A 68 -9.93 27.12 6.76
N ASP A 69 -10.86 27.08 7.72
CA ASP A 69 -12.21 26.51 7.63
C ASP A 69 -12.81 26.65 6.23
N GLY A 70 -13.37 25.56 5.71
CA GLY A 70 -14.25 25.63 4.55
C GLY A 70 -14.37 24.35 3.73
N GLY A 71 -15.43 23.58 4.01
CA GLY A 71 -16.33 23.05 2.98
C GLY A 71 -15.83 21.95 2.02
N ASP A 72 -16.41 20.76 2.21
CA ASP A 72 -16.77 19.77 1.18
C ASP A 72 -16.12 19.88 -0.21
N LYS A 73 -14.99 19.20 -0.43
CA LYS A 73 -14.61 18.75 -1.78
C LYS A 73 -13.97 17.36 -1.75
N LYS A 74 -14.73 16.38 -2.27
CA LYS A 74 -14.25 15.07 -2.73
C LYS A 74 -12.92 15.22 -3.50
N PRO A 75 -11.87 14.43 -3.22
CA PRO A 75 -10.70 14.44 -4.08
C PRO A 75 -11.05 13.78 -5.41
N ASN A 76 -11.24 14.60 -6.45
CA ASN A 76 -11.24 14.16 -7.84
C ASN A 76 -9.86 13.55 -8.14
N PRO A 77 -9.75 12.32 -8.67
CA PRO A 77 -8.46 11.76 -9.04
C PRO A 77 -7.97 12.42 -10.34
N LEU A 78 -7.29 13.56 -10.21
CA LEU A 78 -6.65 14.32 -11.31
C LEU A 78 -5.41 13.61 -11.91
N HIS A 79 -5.23 12.31 -11.67
CA HIS A 79 -4.08 11.54 -12.14
C HIS A 79 -4.46 10.37 -13.07
N ALA A 80 -5.66 10.35 -13.65
CA ALA A 80 -5.96 9.53 -14.81
C ALA A 80 -5.27 10.12 -16.07
N GLY A 81 -3.94 10.18 -16.02
CA GLY A 81 -3.09 10.51 -17.15
C GLY A 81 -3.40 9.53 -18.27
N ARG A 82 -4.01 10.05 -19.34
CA ARG A 82 -4.26 9.34 -20.59
C ARG A 82 -2.95 8.75 -21.09
N ARG A 83 -2.75 7.44 -20.90
CA ARG A 83 -1.69 6.72 -21.62
C ARG A 83 -2.03 6.79 -23.12
N PRO A 84 -1.13 7.30 -23.98
CA PRO A 84 -1.34 7.21 -25.42
C PRO A 84 -1.49 5.72 -25.81
N PRO A 85 -2.45 5.36 -26.67
CA PRO A 85 -2.61 3.97 -27.09
C PRO A 85 -1.37 3.51 -27.84
N LEU A 86 -0.82 2.37 -27.42
CA LEU A 86 0.36 1.75 -28.02
C LEU A 86 0.00 1.38 -29.48
N LYS A 87 0.52 2.14 -30.45
CA LYS A 87 0.39 1.86 -31.88
C LYS A 87 1.07 0.52 -32.15
N ARG A 88 0.29 -0.56 -32.20
CA ARG A 88 0.77 -1.86 -32.68
C ARG A 88 0.95 -1.76 -34.19
N SER A 89 2.16 -1.44 -34.65
CA SER A 89 2.52 -1.65 -36.05
C SER A 89 2.71 -3.15 -36.25
N VAL A 90 1.74 -3.81 -36.88
CA VAL A 90 1.94 -5.17 -37.38
C VAL A 90 2.84 -5.05 -38.62
N PRO A 91 3.99 -5.74 -38.69
CA PRO A 91 4.78 -5.78 -39.91
C PRO A 91 3.95 -6.48 -41.00
N GLN A 92 3.62 -5.77 -42.08
CA GLN A 92 3.06 -6.41 -43.27
C GLN A 92 4.13 -7.28 -43.93
N ARG A 93 3.81 -8.55 -44.15
CA ARG A 93 4.63 -9.48 -44.91
C ARG A 93 4.74 -8.99 -46.36
N PRO A 94 5.95 -8.75 -46.91
CA PRO A 94 6.08 -8.43 -48.32
C PRO A 94 5.62 -9.61 -49.18
N GLN A 95 4.73 -9.33 -50.13
CA GLN A 95 4.30 -10.29 -51.16
C GLN A 95 5.49 -10.58 -52.07
N ALA A 96 5.78 -11.86 -52.30
CA ALA A 96 6.85 -12.28 -53.20
C ALA A 96 6.50 -11.86 -54.63
N LYS A 97 7.44 -11.21 -55.33
CA LYS A 97 7.32 -10.90 -56.75
C LYS A 97 7.40 -12.22 -57.53
N SER A 98 6.34 -12.57 -58.24
CA SER A 98 6.38 -13.62 -59.27
C SER A 98 7.27 -13.13 -60.40
N SER A 99 8.40 -13.80 -60.59
CA SER A 99 9.26 -13.62 -61.75
C SER A 99 8.96 -14.77 -62.71
N GLN A 100 8.56 -14.45 -63.93
CA GLN A 100 8.61 -15.36 -65.08
C GLN A 100 10.06 -15.58 -65.50
#